data_AF-R5QL58-F1
#
_entry.id   AF-R5QL58-F1
#
_cell.length_a   1.000
_cell.length_b   1.000
_cell.length_c   1.000
_cell.angle_alpha   90.00
_cell.angle_beta   90.00
_cell.angle_gamma   90.00
#
_symmetry.space_group_name_H-M   'P 1'
#
loop_
_entity.id
_entity.type
_entity.pdbx_description
1 polymer ?
#
loop_
_entity_poly.entity_id
_entity_poly.type
_entity_poly.pdbx_seq_one_letter_code
_entity_poly.pdbx_strand_id
1 'polypeptide(L)'
;MKNMQKKNKNWKHKITCVVLFCLVIIAILQVNCIETKAAGGITIDGYYDDWEGIPKTMITYYSNNQLCNNHAALVRDGEYLYLYVEMHPLYSSSIPIDAYYLHVNGKQLPFFLRYPTADRNGIDWGKNVNLSKDGIYTGLSPFTYYPAYSWGDAAVTVSSGDPNDRFEVRMKISEVEKLMGLEQGTIASGVKVEVTMPNVGDGKVTMVGTSTGAFFSILLMAGAVVLFGLLGKKKGLQKS
;
A
#
# COMPACT_ATOMS: atom_id res chain seq x y z
N MET A 1 34.87 13.66 49.51
CA MET A 1 33.40 13.47 49.34
C MET A 1 32.72 14.48 48.40
N LYS A 2 32.99 15.80 48.46
CA LYS A 2 32.33 16.83 47.61
C LYS A 2 32.49 16.64 46.09
N ASN A 3 33.66 16.18 45.61
CA ASN A 3 33.92 15.96 44.18
C ASN A 3 33.13 14.79 43.57
N MET A 4 32.88 13.71 44.34
CA MET A 4 32.07 12.58 43.87
C MET A 4 30.59 12.94 43.73
N GLN A 5 30.05 13.71 44.68
CA GLN A 5 28.68 14.22 44.64
C GLN A 5 28.43 15.13 43.42
N LYS A 6 29.40 16.00 43.10
CA LYS A 6 29.34 16.91 41.93
C LYS A 6 29.39 16.14 40.60
N LYS A 7 30.22 15.10 40.50
CA LYS A 7 30.32 14.24 39.30
C LYS A 7 29.04 13.43 39.07
N ASN A 8 28.44 12.90 40.14
CA ASN A 8 27.20 12.14 40.08
C ASN A 8 25.99 13.03 39.72
N LYS A 9 25.92 14.26 40.27
CA LYS A 9 24.90 15.26 39.90
C LYS A 9 25.01 15.67 38.43
N ASN A 10 26.22 15.90 37.93
CA ASN A 10 26.46 16.21 36.51
C ASN A 10 26.11 15.05 35.58
N TRP A 11 26.34 13.80 35.99
CA TRP A 11 25.98 12.63 35.19
C TRP A 11 24.46 12.44 35.11
N LYS A 12 23.76 12.57 36.25
CA LYS A 12 22.29 12.55 36.30
C LYS A 12 21.67 13.67 35.46
N HIS A 13 22.17 14.91 35.55
CA HIS A 13 21.69 16.01 34.71
C HIS A 13 21.85 15.74 33.21
N LYS A 14 23.00 15.18 32.79
CA LYS A 14 23.23 14.82 31.39
C LYS A 14 22.27 13.73 30.90
N ILE A 15 21.98 12.72 31.71
CA ILE A 15 21.00 11.68 31.38
C ILE A 15 19.60 12.29 31.26
N THR A 16 19.20 13.14 32.21
CA THR A 16 17.88 13.80 32.18
C THR A 16 17.70 14.67 30.94
N CYS A 17 18.73 15.44 30.54
CA CYS A 17 18.68 16.24 29.32
C CYS A 17 18.58 15.39 28.04
N VAL A 18 19.27 14.24 27.98
CA VAL A 18 19.19 13.32 26.84
C VAL A 18 17.80 12.67 26.76
N VAL A 19 17.22 12.25 27.88
CA VAL A 19 15.87 11.67 27.91
C VAL A 19 14.83 12.70 27.48
N LEU A 20 14.90 13.94 27.98
CA LEU A 20 14.00 15.02 27.56
C LEU A 20 14.16 15.34 26.08
N PHE A 21 15.38 15.39 25.55
CA PHE A 21 15.63 15.63 24.14
C PHE A 21 15.09 14.49 23.26
N CYS A 22 15.23 13.22 23.70
CA CYS A 22 14.63 12.08 23.01
C CYS A 22 13.10 12.14 23.05
N LEU A 23 12.48 12.51 24.17
CA LEU A 23 11.03 12.65 24.28
C LEU A 23 10.50 13.79 23.41
N VAL A 24 11.24 14.90 23.30
CA VAL A 24 10.90 16.01 22.40
C VAL A 24 11.08 15.62 20.93
N ILE A 25 12.12 14.86 20.56
CA ILE A 25 12.27 14.31 19.21
C ILE A 25 11.16 13.32 18.89
N ILE A 26 10.79 12.44 19.82
CA ILE A 26 9.67 11.51 19.66
C ILE A 26 8.38 12.30 19.46
N ALA A 27 8.14 13.35 20.25
CA ALA A 27 6.98 14.23 20.08
C ALA A 27 6.99 14.95 18.73
N ILE A 28 8.12 15.50 18.28
CA ILE A 28 8.26 16.17 16.96
C ILE A 28 8.08 15.17 15.81
N LEU A 29 8.57 13.93 15.95
CA LEU A 29 8.34 12.86 14.98
C LEU A 29 6.88 12.40 14.96
N GLN A 30 6.16 12.49 16.09
CA GLN A 30 4.72 12.26 16.15
C GLN A 30 3.93 13.38 15.43
N VAL A 31 4.42 14.63 15.40
CA VAL A 31 3.75 15.75 14.71
C VAL A 31 3.97 15.72 13.18
N ASN A 32 5.05 15.09 12.71
CA ASN A 32 5.28 14.85 11.27
C ASN A 32 4.83 13.46 10.82
N CYS A 33 4.05 12.76 11.64
CA CYS A 33 3.22 11.68 11.15
C CYS A 33 2.24 12.32 10.17
N ILE A 34 2.58 12.32 8.87
CA ILE A 34 1.55 12.32 7.83
C ILE A 34 0.57 11.29 8.34
N GLU A 35 -0.67 11.70 8.65
CA GLU A 35 -1.73 10.76 8.91
C GLU A 35 -1.84 9.92 7.64
N THR A 36 -1.08 8.83 7.59
CA THR A 36 -1.22 7.84 6.55
C THR A 36 -2.61 7.29 6.81
N LYS A 37 -3.58 7.80 6.05
CA LYS A 37 -4.98 7.45 6.15
C LYS A 37 -5.04 5.93 6.23
N ALA A 38 -5.54 5.41 7.34
CA ALA A 38 -5.81 3.98 7.43
C ALA A 38 -6.76 3.64 6.27
N ALA A 39 -6.71 2.41 5.73
CA ALA A 39 -7.59 2.00 4.64
C ALA A 39 -9.10 2.13 4.95
N GLY A 40 -9.47 2.43 6.20
CA GLY A 40 -10.82 2.80 6.57
C GLY A 40 -11.26 4.08 5.86
N GLY A 41 -12.30 3.97 5.03
CA GLY A 41 -12.86 5.08 4.28
C GLY A 41 -12.44 5.15 2.81
N ILE A 42 -11.93 4.04 2.24
CA ILE A 42 -11.85 3.86 0.79
C ILE A 42 -13.22 3.43 0.26
N THR A 43 -13.77 4.17 -0.68
CA THR A 43 -15.02 3.86 -1.40
C THR A 43 -14.66 3.40 -2.81
N ILE A 44 -15.44 2.48 -3.36
CA ILE A 44 -15.23 2.01 -4.74
C ILE A 44 -16.28 2.65 -5.63
N ASP A 45 -15.96 3.83 -6.16
CA ASP A 45 -16.87 4.68 -6.94
C ASP A 45 -16.23 5.35 -8.18
N GLY A 46 -14.91 5.17 -8.37
CA GLY A 46 -14.16 5.72 -9.50
C GLY A 46 -13.69 7.17 -9.31
N TYR A 47 -13.90 7.73 -8.12
CA TYR A 47 -13.23 8.92 -7.62
C TYR A 47 -12.10 8.50 -6.67
N TYR A 48 -11.01 9.25 -6.63
CA TYR A 48 -9.75 8.75 -6.04
C TYR A 48 -9.17 9.65 -4.93
N ASP A 49 -9.94 10.62 -4.46
CA ASP A 49 -9.54 11.55 -3.40
C ASP A 49 -9.26 10.81 -2.08
N ASP A 50 -9.90 9.65 -1.90
CA ASP A 50 -9.72 8.78 -0.75
C ASP A 50 -8.40 7.99 -0.77
N TRP A 51 -7.73 7.89 -1.92
CA TRP A 51 -6.39 7.34 -2.12
C TRP A 51 -5.28 8.39 -1.97
N GLU A 52 -5.62 9.65 -1.74
CA GLU A 52 -4.64 10.69 -1.42
C GLU A 52 -3.90 10.35 -0.12
N GLY A 53 -2.58 10.59 -0.10
CA GLY A 53 -1.72 10.26 1.05
C GLY A 53 -1.40 8.77 1.23
N ILE A 54 -2.08 7.85 0.53
CA ILE A 54 -1.71 6.43 0.52
C ILE A 54 -0.44 6.24 -0.34
N PRO A 55 0.65 5.67 0.22
CA PRO A 55 1.88 5.42 -0.52
C PRO A 55 1.65 4.51 -1.73
N LYS A 56 2.18 4.93 -2.89
CA LYS A 56 2.08 4.21 -4.14
C LYS A 56 3.45 3.63 -4.53
N THR A 57 3.43 2.41 -5.03
CA THR A 57 4.58 1.73 -5.62
C THR A 57 4.61 2.01 -7.11
N MET A 58 5.79 2.36 -7.62
CA MET A 58 6.05 2.53 -9.03
C MET A 58 6.06 1.16 -9.74
N ILE A 59 5.28 1.02 -10.81
CA ILE A 59 5.18 -0.18 -11.64
C ILE A 59 5.59 0.20 -13.07
N THR A 60 6.62 -0.45 -13.61
CA THR A 60 7.17 -0.12 -14.92
C THR A 60 7.65 -1.37 -15.64
N TYR A 61 7.47 -1.46 -16.95
CA TYR A 61 8.30 -2.37 -17.74
C TYR A 61 9.74 -1.84 -17.68
N TYR A 62 10.74 -2.71 -17.47
CA TYR A 62 12.17 -2.37 -17.35
C TYR A 62 12.80 -1.68 -18.59
N SER A 63 12.03 -1.01 -19.43
CA SER A 63 12.53 -0.09 -20.43
C SER A 63 13.15 1.14 -19.74
N ASN A 64 14.23 1.64 -20.30
CA ASN A 64 15.07 2.72 -19.75
C ASN A 64 14.37 4.10 -19.69
N ASN A 65 13.04 4.14 -19.76
CA ASN A 65 12.24 5.34 -19.81
C ASN A 65 11.48 5.53 -18.50
N GLN A 66 12.13 6.15 -17.52
CA GLN A 66 11.52 6.59 -16.25
C GLN A 66 10.38 7.63 -16.46
N LEU A 67 10.08 8.01 -17.70
CA LEU A 67 8.99 8.93 -18.04
C LEU A 67 7.65 8.24 -18.24
N CYS A 68 7.52 6.91 -18.07
CA CYS A 68 6.27 6.17 -18.28
C CYS A 68 5.93 5.23 -17.11
N ASN A 69 6.01 5.74 -15.89
CA ASN A 69 5.79 4.94 -14.70
C ASN A 69 4.31 4.92 -14.30
N ASN A 70 3.74 3.72 -14.18
CA ASN A 70 2.43 3.53 -13.57
C ASN A 70 2.58 3.46 -12.05
N HIS A 71 1.50 3.69 -11.32
CA HIS A 71 1.50 3.66 -9.86
C HIS A 71 0.44 2.69 -9.35
N ALA A 72 0.76 1.95 -8.30
CA ALA A 72 -0.19 1.05 -7.64
C ALA A 72 -0.07 1.12 -6.12
N ALA A 73 -1.19 0.96 -5.42
CA ALA A 73 -1.20 0.81 -3.96
C ALA A 73 -2.00 -0.43 -3.58
N LEU A 74 -1.53 -1.11 -2.52
CA LEU A 74 -2.21 -2.26 -1.94
C LEU A 74 -2.26 -2.05 -0.43
N VAL A 75 -3.47 -1.92 0.09
CA VAL A 75 -3.72 -1.69 1.52
C VAL A 75 -4.84 -2.62 1.99
N ARG A 76 -5.08 -2.65 3.29
CA ARG A 76 -6.18 -3.41 3.87
C ARG A 76 -6.79 -2.72 5.07
N ASP A 77 -8.04 -3.03 5.37
CA ASP A 77 -8.61 -2.81 6.69
C ASP A 77 -8.78 -4.16 7.40
N GLY A 78 -9.83 -4.30 8.24
CA GLY A 78 -10.17 -5.55 8.92
C GLY A 78 -10.98 -6.55 8.07
N GLU A 79 -11.62 -6.12 6.99
CA GLU A 79 -12.53 -6.94 6.18
C GLU A 79 -12.08 -7.06 4.72
N TYR A 80 -11.42 -6.04 4.18
CA TYR A 80 -11.11 -5.94 2.75
C TYR A 80 -9.63 -5.66 2.48
N LEU A 81 -9.15 -6.20 1.36
CA LEU A 81 -7.99 -5.70 0.64
C LEU A 81 -8.45 -4.65 -0.37
N TYR A 82 -7.68 -3.58 -0.54
CA TYR A 82 -7.93 -2.54 -1.53
C TYR A 82 -6.73 -2.41 -2.46
N LEU A 83 -6.98 -2.49 -3.76
CA LEU A 83 -6.00 -2.30 -4.81
C LEU A 83 -6.35 -1.04 -5.60
N TYR A 84 -5.36 -0.17 -5.77
CA TYR A 84 -5.41 0.99 -6.66
C TYR A 84 -4.36 0.84 -7.75
N VAL A 85 -4.71 1.25 -8.97
CA VAL A 85 -3.78 1.37 -10.09
C VAL A 85 -4.06 2.65 -10.86
N GLU A 86 -2.99 3.33 -11.24
CA GLU A 86 -2.97 4.56 -12.01
C GLU A 86 -1.99 4.42 -13.16
N MET A 87 -2.48 4.66 -14.37
CA MET A 87 -1.66 4.66 -15.56
C MET A 87 -0.98 6.01 -15.74
N HIS A 88 0.25 5.95 -16.24
CA HIS A 88 0.96 7.15 -16.66
C HIS A 88 0.21 7.85 -17.80
N PRO A 89 0.21 9.21 -17.87
CA PRO A 89 -0.34 9.98 -18.99
C PRO A 89 0.06 9.51 -20.39
N LEU A 90 1.26 8.95 -20.54
CA LEU A 90 1.78 8.42 -21.81
C LEU A 90 1.32 7.00 -22.15
N TYR A 91 0.54 6.35 -21.28
CA TYR A 91 -0.06 5.06 -21.59
C TYR A 91 -1.17 5.26 -22.63
N SER A 92 -0.95 4.76 -23.85
CA SER A 92 -1.77 5.08 -25.02
C SER A 92 -2.89 4.07 -25.31
N SER A 93 -3.27 3.26 -24.32
CA SER A 93 -4.31 2.25 -24.42
C SER A 93 -5.19 2.31 -23.19
N SER A 94 -6.39 1.75 -23.23
CA SER A 94 -7.19 1.64 -22.02
C SER A 94 -6.49 0.76 -20.99
N ILE A 95 -6.64 1.08 -19.71
CA ILE A 95 -6.12 0.26 -18.61
C ILE A 95 -6.60 -1.19 -18.75
N PRO A 96 -5.70 -2.19 -18.70
CA PRO A 96 -6.11 -3.58 -18.80
C PRO A 96 -6.93 -3.96 -17.57
N ILE A 97 -7.98 -4.75 -17.74
CA ILE A 97 -8.83 -5.25 -16.64
C ILE A 97 -8.75 -6.77 -16.48
N ASP A 98 -7.78 -7.38 -17.15
CA ASP A 98 -7.50 -8.81 -17.19
C ASP A 98 -6.06 -9.10 -16.77
N ALA A 99 -5.83 -10.35 -16.34
CA ALA A 99 -4.52 -10.88 -15.95
C ALA A 99 -3.89 -10.18 -14.74
N TYR A 100 -4.67 -9.99 -13.68
CA TYR A 100 -4.16 -9.61 -12.36
C TYR A 100 -3.88 -10.86 -11.54
N TYR A 101 -2.86 -10.84 -10.70
CA TYR A 101 -2.52 -11.99 -9.86
C TYR A 101 -2.25 -11.54 -8.43
N LEU A 102 -3.11 -11.98 -7.52
CA LEU A 102 -2.94 -11.79 -6.08
C LEU A 102 -2.11 -12.94 -5.51
N HIS A 103 -1.08 -12.61 -4.74
CA HIS A 103 -0.16 -13.55 -4.13
C HIS A 103 -0.29 -13.49 -2.62
N VAL A 104 -0.58 -14.62 -1.99
CA VAL A 104 -0.67 -14.76 -0.53
C VAL A 104 0.06 -16.03 -0.13
N ASN A 105 1.10 -15.90 0.70
CA ASN A 105 1.87 -17.03 1.21
C ASN A 105 2.34 -18.02 0.12
N GLY A 106 2.82 -17.51 -1.01
CA GLY A 106 3.30 -18.31 -2.14
C GLY A 106 2.20 -18.95 -3.01
N LYS A 107 0.92 -18.82 -2.64
CA LYS A 107 -0.21 -19.15 -3.51
C LYS A 107 -0.55 -17.95 -4.39
N GLN A 108 -1.05 -18.24 -5.59
CA GLN A 108 -1.46 -17.24 -6.57
C GLN A 108 -2.94 -17.38 -6.90
N LEU A 109 -3.66 -16.26 -6.94
CA LEU A 109 -5.06 -16.15 -7.35
C LEU A 109 -5.16 -15.21 -8.55
N PRO A 110 -5.35 -15.73 -9.77
CA PRO A 110 -5.61 -14.89 -10.93
C PRO A 110 -7.00 -14.27 -10.84
N PHE A 111 -7.13 -13.01 -11.23
CA PHE A 111 -8.41 -12.33 -11.32
C PHE A 111 -8.49 -11.32 -12.46
N PHE A 112 -9.72 -10.94 -12.77
CA PHE A 112 -10.09 -9.95 -13.78
C PHE A 112 -11.39 -9.25 -13.36
N LEU A 113 -11.72 -8.12 -13.99
CA LEU A 113 -12.90 -7.31 -13.63
C LEU A 113 -14.01 -7.45 -14.67
N ARG A 114 -15.23 -7.77 -14.25
CA ARG A 114 -16.43 -7.79 -15.10
C ARG A 114 -17.66 -7.33 -14.33
N TYR A 115 -18.76 -7.09 -15.06
CA TYR A 115 -20.05 -6.87 -14.44
C TYR A 115 -20.59 -8.18 -13.83
N PRO A 116 -21.06 -8.16 -12.57
CA PRO A 116 -21.74 -9.31 -11.99
C PRO A 116 -23.19 -9.40 -12.47
N THR A 117 -23.75 -10.61 -12.44
CA THR A 117 -25.21 -10.82 -12.47
C THR A 117 -25.88 -10.14 -11.27
N ALA A 118 -27.19 -9.92 -11.34
CA ALA A 118 -27.92 -9.24 -10.26
C ALA A 118 -27.81 -9.94 -8.89
N ASP A 119 -27.70 -11.28 -8.88
CA ASP A 119 -27.47 -12.09 -7.69
C ASP A 119 -25.99 -12.24 -7.31
N ARG A 120 -25.07 -11.68 -8.12
CA ARG A 120 -23.61 -11.71 -7.97
C ARG A 120 -22.97 -13.10 -7.98
N ASN A 121 -23.71 -14.14 -8.37
CA ASN A 121 -23.21 -15.52 -8.47
C ASN A 121 -22.62 -15.86 -9.85
N GLY A 122 -22.54 -14.89 -10.75
CA GLY A 122 -22.02 -15.08 -12.11
C GLY A 122 -21.50 -13.79 -12.72
N ILE A 123 -20.87 -13.95 -13.88
CA ILE A 123 -20.50 -12.84 -14.77
C ILE A 123 -21.70 -12.53 -15.68
N ASP A 124 -22.08 -11.27 -15.76
CA ASP A 124 -23.09 -10.79 -16.70
C ASP A 124 -22.46 -10.61 -18.09
N TRP A 125 -22.42 -11.70 -18.86
CA TRP A 125 -21.92 -11.69 -20.25
C TRP A 125 -22.77 -10.85 -21.22
N GLY A 126 -23.96 -10.40 -20.81
CA GLY A 126 -24.77 -9.45 -21.56
C GLY A 126 -24.24 -8.01 -21.47
N LYS A 127 -23.36 -7.72 -20.49
CA LYS A 127 -22.75 -6.40 -20.28
C LYS A 127 -21.25 -6.43 -20.57
N ASN A 128 -20.87 -5.85 -21.69
CA ASN A 128 -19.47 -5.65 -22.04
C ASN A 128 -18.85 -4.49 -21.26
N VAL A 129 -17.62 -4.68 -20.79
CA VAL A 129 -16.81 -3.58 -20.23
C VAL A 129 -16.10 -2.88 -21.40
N ASN A 130 -16.71 -1.81 -21.91
CA ASN A 130 -16.19 -1.07 -23.06
C ASN A 130 -15.48 0.21 -22.63
N LEU A 131 -14.15 0.14 -22.48
CA LEU A 131 -13.27 1.22 -22.02
C LEU A 131 -12.77 2.14 -23.16
N SER A 132 -13.48 2.21 -24.30
CA SER A 132 -13.06 3.01 -25.47
C SER A 132 -13.34 4.52 -25.37
N LYS A 133 -13.98 4.98 -24.31
CA LYS A 133 -14.36 6.38 -24.12
C LYS A 133 -14.05 6.82 -22.71
N ASP A 134 -13.71 8.10 -22.57
CA ASP A 134 -13.57 8.73 -21.26
C ASP A 134 -14.87 8.59 -20.47
N GLY A 135 -14.73 8.20 -19.20
CA GLY A 135 -15.88 7.93 -18.33
C GLY A 135 -15.52 7.11 -17.10
N ILE A 136 -16.48 7.05 -16.17
CA ILE A 136 -16.40 6.25 -14.96
C ILE A 136 -17.30 5.03 -15.11
N TYR A 137 -16.71 3.85 -14.95
CA TYR A 137 -17.33 2.55 -15.09
C TYR A 137 -17.41 1.88 -13.72
N THR A 138 -18.54 2.05 -13.03
CA THR A 138 -18.81 1.49 -11.71
C THR A 138 -19.62 0.19 -11.78
N GLY A 139 -19.72 -0.53 -10.66
CA GLY A 139 -20.50 -1.77 -10.56
C GLY A 139 -19.79 -3.00 -11.13
N LEU A 140 -18.49 -2.90 -11.37
CA LEU A 140 -17.65 -4.05 -11.70
C LEU A 140 -17.33 -4.85 -10.43
N SER A 141 -16.85 -6.06 -10.59
CA SER A 141 -16.36 -6.92 -9.50
C SER A 141 -15.13 -7.70 -9.96
N PRO A 142 -14.21 -8.05 -9.06
CA PRO A 142 -13.21 -9.08 -9.33
C PRO A 142 -13.88 -10.45 -9.47
N PHE A 143 -13.36 -11.24 -10.39
CA PHE A 143 -13.73 -12.63 -10.68
C PHE A 143 -12.49 -13.49 -10.87
N THR A 144 -12.61 -14.77 -10.55
CA THR A 144 -11.69 -15.81 -11.04
C THR A 144 -12.38 -16.56 -12.19
N TYR A 145 -11.62 -17.32 -12.99
CA TYR A 145 -12.23 -18.13 -14.05
C TYR A 145 -13.11 -19.25 -13.47
N TYR A 146 -12.66 -19.86 -12.37
CA TYR A 146 -13.43 -20.83 -11.61
C TYR A 146 -13.00 -20.81 -10.14
N PRO A 147 -13.94 -20.64 -9.18
CA PRO A 147 -15.36 -20.37 -9.36
C PRO A 147 -15.65 -18.92 -9.81
N ALA A 148 -16.67 -18.73 -10.65
CA ALA A 148 -16.98 -17.44 -11.29
C ALA A 148 -18.08 -16.64 -10.56
N TYR A 149 -17.95 -16.45 -9.24
CA TYR A 149 -18.80 -15.52 -8.47
C TYR A 149 -18.05 -14.24 -8.11
N SER A 150 -18.78 -13.16 -7.88
CA SER A 150 -18.22 -11.87 -7.48
C SER A 150 -17.75 -11.90 -6.03
N TRP A 151 -16.53 -11.45 -5.74
CA TRP A 151 -15.95 -11.45 -4.38
C TRP A 151 -15.44 -10.08 -3.93
N GLY A 152 -15.93 -9.02 -4.56
CA GLY A 152 -15.54 -7.65 -4.27
C GLY A 152 -16.33 -6.64 -5.09
N ASP A 153 -15.85 -5.39 -5.14
CA ASP A 153 -16.37 -4.38 -6.05
C ASP A 153 -15.19 -3.66 -6.72
N ALA A 154 -15.42 -3.13 -7.91
CA ALA A 154 -14.43 -2.39 -8.66
C ALA A 154 -15.06 -1.20 -9.41
N ALA A 155 -14.24 -0.18 -9.63
CA ALA A 155 -14.53 0.94 -10.49
C ALA A 155 -13.31 1.25 -11.36
N VAL A 156 -13.55 1.57 -12.63
CA VAL A 156 -12.53 1.93 -13.61
C VAL A 156 -12.86 3.29 -14.16
N THR A 157 -11.89 4.19 -14.23
CA THR A 157 -12.03 5.49 -14.86
C THR A 157 -11.10 5.53 -16.07
N VAL A 158 -11.66 5.80 -17.24
CA VAL A 158 -10.91 6.05 -18.47
C VAL A 158 -10.79 7.56 -18.65
N SER A 159 -9.58 8.06 -18.86
CA SER A 159 -9.34 9.48 -19.05
C SER A 159 -8.14 9.75 -19.93
N SER A 160 -8.32 10.64 -20.89
CA SER A 160 -7.24 11.24 -21.69
C SER A 160 -6.41 12.28 -20.92
N GLY A 161 -6.71 12.55 -19.65
CA GLY A 161 -6.10 13.57 -18.81
C GLY A 161 -4.87 13.11 -18.01
N ASP A 162 -4.48 13.96 -17.05
CA ASP A 162 -3.46 13.66 -16.03
C ASP A 162 -4.11 13.69 -14.63
N PRO A 163 -4.18 12.56 -13.91
CA PRO A 163 -3.73 11.23 -14.33
C PRO A 163 -4.61 10.62 -15.44
N ASN A 164 -4.04 9.67 -16.18
CA ASN A 164 -4.73 8.87 -17.21
C ASN A 164 -5.72 7.90 -16.53
N ASP A 165 -6.00 6.78 -17.17
CA ASP A 165 -6.83 5.71 -16.66
C ASP A 165 -6.41 5.26 -15.26
N ARG A 166 -7.42 4.99 -14.43
CA ARG A 166 -7.27 4.49 -13.07
C ARG A 166 -8.27 3.38 -12.82
N PHE A 167 -7.96 2.49 -11.90
CA PHE A 167 -8.98 1.65 -11.30
C PHE A 167 -8.72 1.42 -9.82
N GLU A 168 -9.79 1.03 -9.15
CA GLU A 168 -9.77 0.59 -7.77
C GLU A 168 -10.61 -0.67 -7.58
N VAL A 169 -10.19 -1.52 -6.66
CA VAL A 169 -10.87 -2.77 -6.33
C VAL A 169 -10.85 -2.95 -4.82
N ARG A 170 -12.00 -3.25 -4.24
CA ARG A 170 -12.08 -3.86 -2.90
C ARG A 170 -12.34 -5.35 -3.03
N MET A 171 -11.63 -6.15 -2.24
CA MET A 171 -11.68 -7.61 -2.26
C MET A 171 -11.93 -8.11 -0.86
N LYS A 172 -12.97 -8.93 -0.66
CA LYS A 172 -13.29 -9.43 0.69
C LYS A 172 -12.25 -10.45 1.13
N ILE A 173 -11.57 -10.19 2.25
CA ILE A 173 -10.46 -11.03 2.75
C ILE A 173 -10.93 -12.48 2.93
N SER A 174 -12.11 -12.70 3.50
CA SER A 174 -12.65 -14.05 3.72
C SER A 174 -12.84 -14.83 2.41
N GLU A 175 -13.26 -14.16 1.33
CA GLU A 175 -13.42 -14.81 0.03
C GLU A 175 -12.07 -15.07 -0.63
N VAL A 176 -11.09 -14.16 -0.48
CA VAL A 176 -9.70 -14.41 -0.93
C VAL A 176 -9.14 -15.67 -0.27
N GLU A 177 -9.24 -15.75 1.06
CA GLU A 177 -8.74 -16.90 1.83
C GLU A 177 -9.42 -18.20 1.37
N LYS A 178 -10.74 -18.17 1.20
CA LYS A 178 -11.52 -19.30 0.71
C LYS A 178 -11.13 -19.72 -0.71
N LEU A 179 -11.03 -18.77 -1.65
CA LEU A 179 -10.66 -19.03 -3.05
C LEU A 179 -9.24 -19.59 -3.17
N MET A 180 -8.34 -19.20 -2.27
CA MET A 180 -6.96 -19.68 -2.23
C MET A 180 -6.80 -20.94 -1.36
N GLY A 181 -7.86 -21.43 -0.70
CA GLY A 181 -7.78 -22.54 0.26
C GLY A 181 -6.80 -22.27 1.39
N LEU A 182 -6.87 -21.08 1.99
CA LEU A 182 -6.10 -20.65 3.15
C LEU A 182 -6.96 -20.81 4.42
N GLU A 183 -6.29 -20.92 5.57
CA GLU A 183 -6.98 -20.86 6.86
C GLU A 183 -7.57 -19.46 7.08
N GLN A 184 -8.77 -19.39 7.66
CA GLN A 184 -9.43 -18.12 7.91
C GLN A 184 -8.60 -17.24 8.85
N GLY A 185 -8.40 -15.97 8.49
CA GLY A 185 -7.58 -15.02 9.23
C GLY A 185 -6.08 -15.06 8.89
N THR A 186 -5.65 -15.89 7.93
CA THR A 186 -4.28 -15.89 7.39
C THR A 186 -3.85 -14.49 6.97
N ILE A 187 -4.64 -13.76 6.19
CA ILE A 187 -4.32 -12.42 5.71
C ILE A 187 -4.34 -11.41 6.86
N ALA A 188 -5.31 -11.54 7.78
CA ALA A 188 -5.41 -10.69 8.95
C ALA A 188 -4.20 -10.83 9.90
N SER A 189 -3.57 -12.01 9.95
CA SER A 189 -2.37 -12.29 10.76
C SER A 189 -1.10 -11.55 10.31
N GLY A 190 -1.16 -10.84 9.18
CA GLY A 190 -0.06 -10.01 8.68
C GLY A 190 0.90 -10.73 7.74
N VAL A 191 0.47 -11.83 7.11
CA VAL A 191 1.26 -12.45 6.03
C VAL A 191 1.49 -11.46 4.89
N LYS A 192 2.56 -11.71 4.13
CA LYS A 192 2.85 -10.94 2.94
C LYS A 192 1.77 -11.17 1.87
N VAL A 193 1.20 -10.07 1.39
CA VAL A 193 0.25 -10.04 0.27
C VAL A 193 0.85 -9.16 -0.83
N GLU A 194 0.84 -9.64 -2.07
CA GLU A 194 1.39 -8.92 -3.22
C GLU A 194 0.44 -9.01 -4.41
N VAL A 195 0.46 -8.04 -5.32
CA VAL A 195 -0.25 -8.14 -6.61
C VAL A 195 0.73 -7.88 -7.74
N THR A 196 0.70 -8.74 -8.77
CA THR A 196 1.45 -8.56 -10.02
C THR A 196 0.49 -8.31 -11.18
N MET A 197 0.88 -7.44 -12.10
CA MET A 197 0.03 -6.88 -13.15
C MET A 197 0.82 -6.82 -14.47
N PRO A 198 1.08 -7.97 -15.12
CA PRO A 198 1.99 -8.05 -16.26
C PRO A 198 1.58 -7.24 -17.48
N ASN A 199 0.33 -6.77 -17.58
CA ASN A 199 -0.15 -5.86 -18.63
C ASN A 199 -0.06 -4.37 -18.24
N VAL A 200 0.29 -4.06 -17.00
CA VAL A 200 0.54 -2.70 -16.49
C VAL A 200 2.04 -2.43 -16.42
N GLY A 201 2.84 -3.40 -16.00
CA GLY A 201 4.29 -3.26 -15.94
C GLY A 201 4.95 -4.47 -15.31
N ASP A 202 6.28 -4.47 -15.31
CA ASP A 202 7.04 -5.45 -14.55
C ASP A 202 7.14 -4.99 -13.08
N GLY A 203 7.19 -5.97 -12.18
CA GLY A 203 7.16 -5.74 -10.73
C GLY A 203 5.84 -6.09 -10.06
N LYS A 204 5.75 -5.70 -8.79
CA LYS A 204 4.67 -6.05 -7.89
C LYS A 204 4.38 -4.90 -6.94
N VAL A 205 3.13 -4.78 -6.53
CA VAL A 205 2.75 -3.97 -5.37
C VAL A 205 2.64 -4.88 -4.16
N THR A 206 3.29 -4.52 -3.06
CA THR A 206 3.24 -5.27 -1.80
C THR A 206 2.35 -4.53 -0.81
N MET A 207 1.49 -5.28 -0.13
CA MET A 207 0.56 -4.74 0.85
C MET A 207 1.34 -4.04 1.96
N VAL A 208 1.04 -2.77 2.19
CA VAL A 208 1.55 -2.04 3.34
C VAL A 208 0.67 -2.40 4.54
N GLY A 209 1.28 -2.97 5.57
CA GLY A 209 0.56 -3.35 6.78
C GLY A 209 -0.03 -2.12 7.45
N THR A 210 -1.35 -1.95 7.40
CA THR A 210 -2.08 -0.89 8.12
C THR A 210 -2.17 -1.12 9.63
N SER A 211 -1.37 -2.07 10.15
CA SER A 211 -1.05 -2.05 11.57
C SER A 211 -0.35 -0.74 11.84
N THR A 212 -1.01 0.12 12.60
CA THR A 212 -0.43 1.30 13.23
C THR A 212 0.90 0.99 13.94
N GLY A 213 1.29 -0.28 14.14
CA GLY A 213 2.58 -0.75 14.64
C GLY A 213 3.74 -0.91 13.64
N ALA A 214 3.51 -1.12 12.33
CA ALA A 214 4.59 -1.46 11.38
C ALA A 214 5.41 -0.23 10.93
N PHE A 215 4.77 0.93 10.79
CA PHE A 215 5.44 2.20 10.48
C PHE A 215 6.42 2.67 11.59
N PHE A 216 6.18 2.26 12.85
CA PHE A 216 7.11 2.56 13.95
C PHE A 216 8.49 1.91 13.74
N SER A 217 8.56 0.76 13.05
CA SER A 217 9.80 0.01 12.89
C SER A 217 10.79 0.64 11.89
N ILE A 218 10.29 1.21 10.79
CA ILE A 218 11.13 1.86 9.76
C ILE A 218 11.70 3.20 10.28
N LEU A 219 10.89 3.97 11.01
CA LEU A 219 11.33 5.21 11.68
C LEU A 219 12.33 4.95 12.82
N LEU A 220 12.14 3.87 13.60
CA LEU A 220 13.11 3.45 14.62
C LEU A 220 14.46 3.04 14.02
N MET A 221 14.46 2.39 12.85
CA MET A 221 15.69 1.94 12.19
C MET A 221 16.49 3.12 11.59
N ALA A 222 15.82 4.09 10.96
CA ALA A 222 16.48 5.30 10.45
C ALA A 222 17.07 6.16 11.58
N GLY A 223 16.35 6.27 12.72
CA GLY A 223 16.84 6.98 13.91
C GLY A 223 18.07 6.33 14.55
N ALA A 224 18.13 5.00 14.60
CA ALA A 224 19.28 4.27 15.13
C ALA A 224 20.55 4.50 14.28
N VAL A 225 20.44 4.51 12.95
CA VAL A 225 21.58 4.73 12.04
C VAL A 225 22.17 6.13 12.20
N VAL A 226 21.33 7.15 12.35
CA VAL A 226 21.78 8.54 12.60
C VAL A 226 22.44 8.65 14.00
N LEU A 227 21.89 7.98 15.01
CA LEU A 227 22.46 7.98 16.37
C LEU A 227 23.85 7.31 16.41
N PHE A 228 24.03 6.18 15.72
CA PHE A 228 25.33 5.51 15.62
C PHE A 228 26.34 6.31 14.79
N GLY A 229 25.92 6.97 13.72
CA GLY A 229 26.77 7.88 12.93
C GLY A 229 27.26 9.10 13.72
N LEU A 230 26.39 9.70 14.54
CA LEU A 230 26.73 10.85 15.38
C LEU A 230 27.60 10.46 16.59
N LEU A 231 27.35 9.30 17.21
CA LEU A 231 28.18 8.77 18.28
C LEU A 231 29.56 8.32 17.79
N GLY A 232 29.65 7.81 16.56
CA GLY A 232 30.91 7.47 15.89
C GLY A 232 31.79 8.69 15.61
N LYS A 233 31.21 9.79 15.09
CA LYS A 233 31.94 11.06 14.87
C LYS A 233 32.47 11.68 16.17
N LYS A 234 31.73 11.55 17.27
CA LYS A 234 32.16 12.10 18.57
C LYS A 234 33.38 11.40 19.19
N LYS A 235 33.58 10.10 18.90
CA LYS A 235 34.77 9.36 19.34
C LYS A 235 36.02 9.69 18.52
N GLY A 236 35.88 10.14 17.27
CA GLY A 236 37.00 10.59 16.43
C GLY A 236 37.55 11.96 16.85
N LEU A 237 36.69 12.87 17.31
CA LEU A 237 37.05 14.23 17.75
C LEU A 237 37.69 14.33 19.14
N GLN A 238 37.77 13.23 19.90
CA GLN A 238 38.52 13.18 21.17
C GLN A 238 39.90 12.54 21.04
N LYS A 239 40.37 12.26 19.81
CA LYS A 239 41.67 11.66 19.53
C LYS A 239 42.61 12.54 18.68
N SER A 240 42.32 13.83 18.49
CA SER A 240 43.31 14.79 17.95
C SER A 240 43.80 15.72 19.05
#